data_AF-V2XH62-F1
#
_entry.id   AF-V2XH62-F1
#
_cell.length_a   1.000
_cell.length_b   1.000
_cell.length_c   1.000
_cell.angle_alpha   90.00
_cell.angle_beta   90.00
_cell.angle_gamma   90.00
#
_symmetry.space_group_name_H-M   'P 1'
#
loop_
_entity.id
_entity.type
_entity.pdbx_description
1 polymer ?
#
loop_
_entity_poly.entity_id
_entity_poly.type
_entity_poly.pdbx_seq_one_letter_code
_entity_poly.pdbx_strand_id
1 'polypeptide(L)'
;MSAVIEKIAQNYTFPPNAQSSSTSPESSPSTVGTFIKMKGYADLVVGVLLAFKPSLLYESPPMQFWHSLTGLDLSDASTAVGFNHAIACMVFAIGLGNIVAARSGPAAWPSVFVSTFIWGVLSLLTALTAVHDVTKEWGVANATMIMTGINHMLFCGAMWYLDREIWNKAFWCAQC
;
A
#
# COMPACT_ATOMS: atom_id res chain seq x y z
N MET A 1 4.85 32.14 -2.15
CA MET A 1 4.33 30.75 -2.12
C MET A 1 2.82 30.65 -2.42
N SER A 2 2.11 31.77 -2.69
CA SER A 2 0.65 31.76 -2.92
C SER A 2 0.24 31.56 -4.39
N ALA A 3 0.99 32.12 -5.34
CA ALA A 3 0.60 32.15 -6.76
C ALA A 3 0.65 30.80 -7.49
N VAL A 4 1.46 29.85 -7.00
CA VAL A 4 1.56 28.50 -7.60
C VAL A 4 0.37 27.63 -7.18
N ILE A 5 -0.10 27.78 -5.94
CA ILE A 5 -1.26 27.04 -5.42
C ILE A 5 -2.55 27.52 -6.11
N GLU A 6 -2.70 28.82 -6.35
CA GLU A 6 -3.84 29.36 -7.11
C GLU A 6 -3.87 28.89 -8.58
N LYS A 7 -2.71 28.84 -9.25
CA LYS A 7 -2.64 28.33 -10.63
C LYS A 7 -3.01 26.84 -10.73
N ILE A 8 -2.67 26.05 -9.72
CA ILE A 8 -3.05 24.64 -9.67
C ILE A 8 -4.57 24.54 -9.42
N ALA A 9 -5.12 25.30 -8.48
CA ALA A 9 -6.56 25.29 -8.17
C ALA A 9 -7.43 25.72 -9.37
N GLN A 10 -6.97 26.68 -10.18
CA GLN A 10 -7.69 27.15 -11.37
C GLN A 10 -7.69 26.15 -12.54
N ASN A 11 -6.74 25.22 -12.60
CA ASN A 11 -6.74 24.15 -13.60
C ASN A 11 -7.59 22.92 -13.20
N TYR A 12 -8.13 22.88 -11.98
CA TYR A 12 -8.97 21.80 -11.45
C TYR A 12 -10.43 22.19 -11.25
N THR A 13 -10.93 23.20 -11.97
CA THR A 13 -12.37 23.45 -12.09
C THR A 13 -13.00 22.35 -12.93
N PHE A 14 -13.47 21.30 -12.24
CA PHE A 14 -14.36 20.29 -12.83
C PHE A 14 -15.58 20.98 -13.44
N PRO A 15 -15.99 20.62 -14.67
CA PRO A 15 -17.23 21.14 -15.24
C PRO A 15 -18.42 20.73 -14.34
N PRO A 16 -19.28 21.67 -13.92
CA PRO A 16 -20.47 21.34 -13.19
C PRO A 16 -21.51 20.87 -14.21
N ASN A 17 -21.54 19.56 -14.49
CA ASN A 17 -22.74 18.79 -14.86
C ASN A 17 -22.35 17.44 -15.45
N ALA A 18 -22.35 16.43 -14.60
CA ALA A 18 -22.76 15.08 -14.97
C ALA A 18 -23.56 14.52 -13.78
N GLN A 19 -24.75 15.07 -13.56
CA GLN A 19 -25.78 14.36 -12.80
C GLN A 19 -26.21 13.15 -13.64
N SER A 20 -25.54 12.02 -13.49
CA SER A 20 -26.13 10.74 -13.87
C SER A 20 -27.17 10.39 -12.81
N SER A 21 -28.42 10.75 -13.09
CA SER A 21 -29.59 10.19 -12.44
C SER A 21 -29.62 8.68 -12.71
N SER A 22 -29.12 7.89 -11.79
CA SER A 22 -29.48 6.49 -11.68
C SER A 22 -29.69 6.17 -10.22
N THR A 23 -30.94 6.25 -9.77
CA THR A 23 -31.42 5.49 -8.62
C THR A 23 -31.41 4.02 -9.01
N SER A 24 -30.22 3.42 -9.04
CA SER A 24 -30.06 1.98 -8.99
C SER A 24 -30.02 1.58 -7.50
N PRO A 25 -30.69 0.48 -7.12
CA PRO A 25 -30.60 -0.03 -5.75
C PRO A 25 -29.12 -0.27 -5.44
N GLU A 26 -28.65 0.18 -4.27
CA GLU A 26 -27.28 -0.01 -3.79
C GLU A 26 -26.85 -1.44 -4.09
N SER A 27 -25.97 -1.60 -5.09
CA SER A 27 -25.34 -2.89 -5.33
C SER A 27 -24.58 -3.22 -4.06
N SER A 28 -24.82 -4.40 -3.51
CA SER A 28 -24.08 -4.93 -2.37
C SER A 28 -22.59 -4.64 -2.59
N PRO A 29 -21.89 -4.03 -1.63
CA PRO A 29 -20.53 -3.57 -1.84
C PRO A 29 -19.67 -4.75 -2.28
N SER A 30 -19.01 -4.62 -3.44
CA SER A 30 -18.14 -5.68 -3.96
C SER A 30 -17.16 -6.14 -2.89
N THR A 31 -16.98 -7.46 -2.73
CA THR A 31 -16.12 -8.02 -1.68
C THR A 31 -14.68 -7.51 -1.82
N VAL A 32 -14.18 -7.38 -3.06
CA VAL A 32 -12.86 -6.78 -3.33
C VAL A 32 -12.81 -5.29 -3.02
N GLY A 33 -13.80 -4.49 -3.44
CA GLY A 33 -13.84 -3.07 -3.09
C GLY A 33 -13.85 -2.83 -1.58
N THR A 34 -14.59 -3.66 -0.83
CA THR A 34 -14.60 -3.64 0.64
C THR A 34 -13.22 -4.00 1.19
N PHE A 35 -12.59 -5.03 0.66
CA PHE A 35 -11.25 -5.46 1.08
C PHE A 35 -10.17 -4.39 0.80
N ILE A 36 -10.17 -3.79 -0.39
CA ILE A 36 -9.27 -2.66 -0.73
C ILE A 36 -9.50 -1.48 0.22
N LYS A 37 -10.76 -1.16 0.53
CA LYS A 37 -11.10 -0.08 1.47
C LYS A 37 -10.56 -0.37 2.87
N MET A 38 -10.71 -1.60 3.36
CA MET A 38 -10.16 -2.02 4.65
C MET A 38 -8.63 -1.94 4.68
N LYS A 39 -7.96 -2.41 3.62
CA LYS A 39 -6.50 -2.23 3.46
C LYS A 39 -6.13 -0.75 3.54
N GLY A 40 -6.86 0.12 2.85
CA GLY A 40 -6.61 1.56 2.87
C GLY A 40 -6.71 2.17 4.27
N TYR A 41 -7.70 1.78 5.08
CA TYR A 41 -7.76 2.20 6.47
C TYR A 41 -6.61 1.65 7.33
N ALA A 42 -6.21 0.40 7.11
CA ALA A 42 -5.06 -0.18 7.80
C ALA A 42 -3.76 0.59 7.45
N ASP A 43 -3.54 0.91 6.19
CA ASP A 43 -2.40 1.70 5.72
C ASP A 43 -2.42 3.13 6.35
N LEU A 44 -3.59 3.78 6.45
CA LEU A 44 -3.70 5.07 7.15
C LEU A 44 -3.27 4.98 8.61
N VAL A 45 -3.74 3.94 9.33
CA VAL A 45 -3.36 3.72 10.74
C VAL A 45 -1.86 3.45 10.85
N VAL A 46 -1.30 2.61 9.98
CA VAL A 46 0.15 2.34 9.94
C VAL A 46 0.93 3.62 9.64
N GLY A 47 0.49 4.46 8.70
CA GLY A 47 1.11 5.75 8.41
C GLY A 47 1.12 6.68 9.62
N VAL A 48 0.01 6.77 10.36
CA VAL A 48 -0.07 7.54 11.61
C VAL A 48 0.88 6.98 12.66
N LEU A 49 0.90 5.65 12.85
CA LEU A 49 1.80 5.01 13.80
C LEU A 49 3.27 5.25 13.44
N LEU A 50 3.66 5.14 12.17
CA LEU A 50 5.01 5.44 11.71
C LEU A 50 5.38 6.91 11.92
N ALA A 51 4.43 7.83 11.75
CA ALA A 51 4.67 9.27 11.90
C ALA A 51 4.93 9.68 13.36
N PHE A 52 4.20 9.10 14.32
CA PHE A 52 4.20 9.55 15.70
C PHE A 52 4.89 8.59 16.68
N LYS A 53 4.83 7.28 16.43
CA LYS A 53 5.37 6.26 17.33
C LYS A 53 5.79 4.97 16.57
N PRO A 54 6.80 5.05 15.69
CA PRO A 54 7.21 3.94 14.83
C PRO A 54 7.68 2.70 15.61
N SER A 55 8.16 2.87 16.85
CA SER A 55 8.54 1.74 17.72
C SER A 55 7.39 0.75 17.97
N LEU A 56 6.13 1.21 17.95
CA LEU A 56 4.98 0.30 18.07
C LEU A 56 4.90 -0.73 16.94
N LEU A 57 5.44 -0.41 15.77
CA LEU A 57 5.48 -1.31 14.62
C LEU A 57 6.79 -2.09 14.57
N TYR A 58 7.93 -1.41 14.76
CA TYR A 58 9.25 -2.03 14.63
C TYR A 58 9.61 -2.98 15.77
N GLU A 59 9.04 -2.79 16.96
CA GLU A 59 9.27 -3.68 18.11
C GLU A 59 8.08 -4.63 18.35
N SER A 60 7.13 -4.68 17.41
CA SER A 60 5.92 -5.48 17.54
C SER A 60 6.20 -7.00 17.56
N PRO A 61 5.33 -7.83 18.16
CA PRO A 61 5.52 -9.28 18.18
C PRO A 61 5.71 -9.94 16.80
N PRO A 62 5.00 -9.53 15.73
CA PRO A 62 5.29 -10.04 14.39
C PRO A 62 6.71 -9.70 13.92
N MET A 63 7.21 -8.51 14.26
CA MET A 63 8.58 -8.11 13.90
C MET A 63 9.62 -8.93 14.66
N GLN A 64 9.39 -9.13 15.96
CA GLN A 64 10.23 -9.99 16.81
C GLN A 64 10.25 -11.43 16.31
N PHE A 65 9.11 -11.96 15.85
CA PHE A 65 9.04 -13.27 15.24
C PHE A 65 9.95 -13.37 14.01
N TRP A 66 9.84 -12.43 13.06
CA TRP A 66 10.68 -12.45 11.86
C TRP A 66 12.16 -12.22 12.17
N HIS A 67 12.48 -11.35 13.11
CA HIS A 67 13.84 -11.17 13.62
C HIS A 67 14.40 -12.48 14.16
N SER A 68 13.67 -13.16 15.05
CA SER A 68 14.10 -14.44 15.63
C SER A 68 14.25 -15.56 14.60
N LEU A 69 13.39 -15.58 13.58
CA LEU A 69 13.38 -16.62 12.56
C LEU A 69 14.48 -16.43 11.51
N THR A 70 14.83 -15.19 11.20
CA THR A 70 15.72 -14.86 10.06
C THR A 70 17.08 -14.31 10.47
N GLY A 71 17.23 -13.86 11.72
CA GLY A 71 18.43 -13.19 12.20
C GLY A 71 18.68 -11.82 11.56
N LEU A 72 17.68 -11.25 10.86
CA LEU A 72 17.73 -9.89 10.34
C LEU A 72 17.42 -8.88 11.44
N ASP A 73 18.10 -7.75 11.43
CA ASP A 73 17.92 -6.71 12.44
C ASP A 73 16.49 -6.13 12.45
N LEU A 74 16.09 -5.63 13.61
CA LEU A 74 14.88 -4.81 13.73
C LEU A 74 15.16 -3.40 13.21
N SER A 75 14.15 -2.76 12.63
CA SER A 75 14.29 -1.35 12.23
C SER A 75 14.38 -0.46 13.47
N ASP A 76 15.33 0.46 13.46
CA ASP A 76 15.48 1.45 14.54
C ASP A 76 14.72 2.74 14.21
N ALA A 77 13.75 3.07 15.06
CA ALA A 77 12.95 4.28 14.97
C ALA A 77 13.76 5.58 15.11
N SER A 78 14.88 5.54 15.83
CA SER A 78 15.72 6.70 16.12
C SER A 78 16.72 7.01 14.99
N THR A 79 16.97 6.05 14.12
CA THR A 79 17.83 6.22 12.95
C THR A 79 17.06 6.89 11.81
N ALA A 80 17.65 7.93 11.21
CA ALA A 80 17.12 8.64 10.03
C ALA A 80 15.65 9.12 10.15
N VAL A 81 15.33 9.86 11.22
CA VAL A 81 13.96 10.33 11.55
C VAL A 81 13.22 10.98 10.37
N GLY A 82 13.89 11.82 9.57
CA GLY A 82 13.28 12.45 8.40
C GLY A 82 12.86 11.44 7.31
N PHE A 83 13.66 10.39 7.11
CA PHE A 83 13.33 9.31 6.19
C PHE A 83 12.14 8.50 6.70
N ASN A 84 12.12 8.13 7.99
CA ASN A 84 10.99 7.43 8.62
C ASN A 84 9.68 8.22 8.48
N HIS A 85 9.73 9.54 8.64
CA HIS A 85 8.55 10.39 8.46
C HIS A 85 8.11 10.47 6.99
N ALA A 86 9.05 10.48 6.03
CA ALA A 86 8.72 10.41 4.61
C ALA A 86 8.02 9.08 4.24
N ILE A 87 8.48 7.95 4.80
CA ILE A 87 7.80 6.65 4.64
C ILE A 87 6.39 6.71 5.25
N ALA A 88 6.23 7.31 6.43
CA ALA A 88 4.93 7.48 7.06
C ALA A 88 3.94 8.23 6.16
N CYS A 89 4.37 9.36 5.57
CA CYS A 89 3.59 10.13 4.62
C CYS A 89 3.23 9.32 3.37
N MET A 90 4.18 8.55 2.82
CA MET A 90 3.94 7.71 1.65
C MET A 90 2.89 6.62 1.93
N VAL A 91 3.03 5.90 3.05
CA VAL A 91 2.08 4.84 3.44
C VAL A 91 0.69 5.43 3.70
N PHE A 92 0.60 6.60 4.34
CA PHE A 92 -0.65 7.32 4.51
C PHE A 92 -1.30 7.70 3.18
N ALA A 93 -0.52 8.27 2.25
CA ALA A 93 -1.00 8.66 0.92
C ALA A 93 -1.53 7.45 0.13
N ILE A 94 -0.83 6.31 0.18
CA ILE A 94 -1.27 5.07 -0.44
C ILE A 94 -2.57 4.56 0.20
N GLY A 95 -2.68 4.62 1.53
CA GLY A 95 -3.90 4.25 2.24
C GLY A 95 -5.11 5.07 1.80
N LEU A 96 -4.94 6.39 1.68
CA LEU A 96 -5.98 7.27 1.15
C LEU A 96 -6.31 6.94 -0.31
N GLY A 97 -5.28 6.70 -1.13
CA GLY A 97 -5.43 6.29 -2.53
C GLY A 97 -6.24 4.99 -2.66
N ASN A 98 -6.01 4.01 -1.80
CA ASN A 98 -6.76 2.76 -1.76
C ASN A 98 -8.24 2.98 -1.39
N ILE A 99 -8.53 3.86 -0.43
CA ILE A 99 -9.92 4.22 -0.07
C ILE A 99 -10.64 4.89 -1.25
N VAL A 100 -9.95 5.78 -1.97
CA VAL A 100 -10.50 6.44 -3.15
C VAL A 100 -10.70 5.42 -4.28
N ALA A 101 -9.71 4.57 -4.56
CA ALA A 101 -9.80 3.52 -5.58
C ALA A 101 -10.96 2.54 -5.32
N ALA A 102 -11.21 2.18 -4.06
CA ALA A 102 -12.36 1.36 -3.68
C ALA A 102 -13.70 2.02 -4.04
N ARG A 103 -13.80 3.35 -3.97
CA ARG A 103 -14.98 4.13 -4.37
C ARG A 103 -15.09 4.32 -5.88
N SER A 104 -13.95 4.41 -6.58
CA SER A 104 -13.89 4.55 -8.04
C SER A 104 -14.29 3.27 -8.80
N GLY A 105 -14.32 2.12 -8.12
CA GLY A 105 -14.84 0.86 -8.65
C GLY A 105 -13.83 -0.01 -9.41
N PRO A 106 -14.31 -1.10 -10.03
CA PRO A 106 -13.50 -2.17 -10.65
C PRO A 106 -12.32 -1.73 -11.52
N ALA A 107 -12.48 -0.65 -12.29
CA ALA A 107 -11.44 -0.18 -13.19
C ALA A 107 -10.15 0.28 -12.48
N ALA A 108 -10.24 0.70 -11.21
CA ALA A 108 -9.09 1.15 -10.43
C ALA A 108 -8.35 0.00 -9.71
N TRP A 109 -8.98 -1.17 -9.55
CA TRP A 109 -8.44 -2.26 -8.75
C TRP A 109 -7.15 -2.86 -9.31
N PRO A 110 -6.96 -2.99 -10.64
CA PRO A 110 -5.69 -3.47 -11.18
C PRO A 110 -4.48 -2.64 -10.78
N SER A 111 -4.60 -1.32 -10.74
CA SER A 111 -3.51 -0.44 -10.30
C SER A 111 -3.18 -0.63 -8.82
N VAL A 112 -4.20 -0.82 -7.96
CA VAL A 112 -3.99 -1.13 -6.54
C VAL A 112 -3.28 -2.47 -6.38
N PHE A 113 -3.68 -3.49 -7.14
CA PHE A 113 -3.05 -4.80 -7.10
C PHE A 113 -1.59 -4.73 -7.55
N VAL A 114 -1.31 -4.14 -8.71
CA VAL A 114 0.04 -4.08 -9.28
C VAL A 114 0.98 -3.27 -8.37
N SER A 115 0.54 -2.12 -7.86
CA SER A 115 1.36 -1.34 -6.92
C SER A 115 1.65 -2.10 -5.62
N THR A 116 0.64 -2.75 -5.04
CA THR A 116 0.80 -3.60 -3.84
C THR A 116 1.74 -4.78 -4.12
N PHE A 117 1.61 -5.41 -5.29
CA PHE A 117 2.42 -6.55 -5.70
C PHE A 117 3.89 -6.17 -5.87
N ILE A 118 4.16 -5.09 -6.61
CA ILE A 118 5.53 -4.58 -6.82
C ILE A 118 6.16 -4.24 -5.48
N TRP A 119 5.44 -3.56 -4.59
CA TRP A 119 5.93 -3.25 -3.25
C TRP A 119 6.30 -4.53 -2.49
N GLY A 120 5.41 -5.53 -2.48
CA GLY A 120 5.63 -6.79 -1.80
C GLY A 120 6.84 -7.53 -2.33
N VAL A 121 6.95 -7.67 -3.66
CA VAL A 121 8.07 -8.34 -4.33
C VAL A 121 9.38 -7.62 -4.07
N LEU A 122 9.45 -6.30 -4.27
CA LEU A 122 10.68 -5.54 -4.05
C LEU A 122 11.12 -5.64 -2.59
N SER A 123 10.20 -5.57 -1.65
CA SER A 123 10.51 -5.70 -0.21
C SER A 123 11.07 -7.08 0.14
N LEU A 124 10.47 -8.15 -0.39
CA LEU A 124 10.99 -9.51 -0.22
C LEU A 124 12.35 -9.68 -0.88
N LEU A 125 12.54 -9.17 -2.09
CA LEU A 125 13.83 -9.21 -2.78
C LEU A 125 14.91 -8.47 -1.98
N THR A 126 14.59 -7.29 -1.44
CA THR A 126 15.49 -6.55 -0.54
C THR A 126 15.84 -7.34 0.71
N ALA A 127 14.89 -8.08 1.30
CA ALA A 127 15.19 -8.94 2.43
C ALA A 127 16.05 -10.16 2.02
N LEU A 128 15.82 -10.73 0.83
CA LEU A 128 16.54 -11.90 0.32
C LEU A 128 17.96 -11.56 -0.13
N THR A 129 18.22 -10.33 -0.59
CA THR A 129 19.58 -9.89 -0.91
C THR A 129 20.47 -9.75 0.33
N ALA A 130 19.92 -9.90 1.55
CA ALA A 130 20.71 -10.07 2.77
C ALA A 130 21.63 -11.30 2.73
N VAL A 131 21.26 -12.31 1.93
CA VAL A 131 22.08 -13.52 1.69
C VAL A 131 23.44 -13.17 1.07
N HIS A 132 23.56 -12.00 0.43
CA HIS A 132 24.80 -11.53 -0.18
C HIS A 132 25.63 -10.58 0.71
N ASP A 133 25.33 -10.49 2.02
CA ASP A 133 25.98 -9.65 3.06
C ASP A 133 25.98 -8.13 2.84
N VAL A 134 26.12 -7.64 1.60
CA VAL A 134 26.21 -6.21 1.26
C VAL A 134 25.00 -5.41 1.73
N THR A 135 23.79 -5.96 1.59
CA THR A 135 22.56 -5.25 1.99
C THR A 135 22.24 -5.36 3.48
N LYS A 136 22.84 -6.35 4.15
CA LYS A 136 22.80 -6.51 5.61
C LYS A 136 23.72 -5.48 6.27
N GLU A 137 24.93 -5.30 5.75
CA GLU A 137 25.86 -4.28 6.22
C GLU A 137 25.33 -2.84 6.07
N TRP A 138 24.52 -2.59 5.04
CA TRP A 138 23.89 -1.28 4.83
C TRP A 138 22.63 -1.05 5.69
N GLY A 139 22.20 -2.06 6.46
CA GLY A 139 20.97 -2.00 7.28
C GLY A 139 19.67 -1.92 6.47
N VAL A 140 19.74 -2.16 5.16
CA VAL A 140 18.60 -2.07 4.25
C VAL A 140 17.74 -3.33 4.33
N ALA A 141 18.38 -4.49 4.46
CA ALA A 141 17.70 -5.74 4.67
C ALA A 141 17.43 -5.96 6.17
N ASN A 142 16.17 -5.85 6.57
CA ASN A 142 15.75 -5.96 7.96
C ASN A 142 14.42 -6.74 8.08
N ALA A 143 14.03 -7.09 9.30
CA ALA A 143 12.79 -7.82 9.57
C ALA A 143 11.55 -7.09 9.02
N THR A 144 11.58 -5.75 8.97
CA THR A 144 10.49 -4.92 8.43
C THR A 144 10.29 -5.16 6.93
N MET A 145 11.35 -5.37 6.15
CA MET A 145 11.25 -5.70 4.72
C MET A 145 10.57 -7.06 4.49
N ILE A 146 10.86 -8.07 5.31
CA ILE A 146 10.17 -9.37 5.26
C ILE A 146 8.70 -9.20 5.59
N MET A 147 8.39 -8.58 6.73
CA MET A 147 7.01 -8.44 7.19
C MET A 147 6.18 -7.63 6.20
N THR A 148 6.71 -6.52 5.69
CA THR A 148 6.02 -5.70 4.69
C THR A 148 5.82 -6.49 3.40
N GLY A 149 6.84 -7.23 2.96
CA GLY A 149 6.80 -8.09 1.78
C GLY A 149 5.69 -9.14 1.86
N ILE A 150 5.70 -9.94 2.93
CA ILE A 150 4.69 -10.99 3.17
C ILE A 150 3.29 -10.40 3.27
N ASN A 151 3.11 -9.32 4.03
CA ASN A 151 1.82 -8.67 4.18
C ASN A 151 1.24 -8.24 2.83
N HIS A 152 2.04 -7.56 2.00
CA HIS A 152 1.60 -7.13 0.67
C HIS A 152 1.30 -8.31 -0.26
N MET A 153 2.09 -9.37 -0.21
CA MET A 153 1.83 -10.59 -0.99
C MET A 153 0.55 -11.31 -0.55
N LEU A 154 0.24 -11.34 0.75
CA LEU A 154 -1.03 -11.85 1.28
C LEU A 154 -2.21 -11.00 0.81
N PHE A 155 -2.07 -9.67 0.83
CA PHE A 155 -3.09 -8.77 0.27
C PHE A 155 -3.33 -9.02 -1.22
N CYS A 156 -2.27 -9.15 -2.02
CA CYS A 156 -2.40 -9.51 -3.43
C CYS A 156 -3.06 -10.88 -3.61
N GLY A 157 -2.66 -11.89 -2.85
CA GLY A 157 -3.28 -13.22 -2.88
C GLY A 157 -4.78 -13.18 -2.56
N ALA A 158 -5.17 -12.40 -1.54
CA ALA A 158 -6.57 -12.20 -1.19
C ALA A 158 -7.35 -11.45 -2.27
N MET A 159 -6.80 -10.35 -2.83
CA MET A 159 -7.41 -9.64 -3.95
C MET A 159 -7.59 -10.55 -5.18
N TRP A 160 -6.59 -11.36 -5.49
CA TRP A 160 -6.64 -12.34 -6.57
C TRP A 160 -7.74 -13.37 -6.35
N TYR A 161 -7.83 -13.91 -5.14
CA TYR A 161 -8.81 -14.92 -4.76
C TYR A 161 -10.24 -14.38 -4.81
N LEU A 162 -10.45 -13.16 -4.31
CA LEU A 162 -11.78 -12.56 -4.15
C LEU A 162 -12.41 -12.07 -5.47
N ASP A 163 -11.63 -11.86 -6.54
CA ASP A 163 -12.18 -11.49 -7.85
C ASP A 163 -11.34 -12.01 -9.02
N ARG A 164 -11.30 -13.34 -9.16
CA ARG A 164 -10.58 -14.03 -10.25
C ARG A 164 -11.02 -13.57 -11.64
N GLU A 165 -12.28 -13.16 -11.81
CA GLU A 165 -12.82 -12.77 -13.12
C GLU A 165 -12.25 -11.44 -13.61
N ILE A 166 -12.16 -10.42 -12.74
CA ILE A 166 -11.50 -9.17 -13.09
C ILE A 166 -10.07 -9.41 -13.51
N TRP A 167 -9.35 -10.26 -12.78
CA TRP A 167 -7.96 -10.55 -13.09
C TRP A 167 -7.82 -11.30 -14.41
N ASN A 168 -8.73 -12.21 -14.69
CA ASN A 168 -8.75 -12.88 -15.98
C ASN A 168 -8.98 -11.91 -17.14
N LYS A 169 -9.89 -10.96 -16.97
CA LYS A 169 -10.15 -9.93 -17.99
C LYS A 169 -8.98 -8.95 -18.11
N ALA A 170 -8.43 -8.49 -16.99
CA ALA A 170 -7.35 -7.50 -16.95
C ALA A 170 -6.03 -8.03 -17.54
N PHE A 171 -5.72 -9.32 -17.33
CA PHE A 171 -4.44 -9.89 -17.77
C PHE A 171 -4.54 -10.77 -19.02
N TRP A 172 -5.69 -11.41 -19.29
CA TRP A 172 -5.81 -12.36 -20.41
C TRP A 172 -6.74 -11.90 -21.54
N CYS A 173 -7.67 -10.97 -21.32
CA CYS A 173 -8.55 -10.45 -22.39
C CYS A 173 -7.96 -9.23 -23.13
N ALA A 174 -6.76 -8.77 -22.82
CA ALA A 174 -6.07 -7.70 -23.56
C ALA A 174 -5.50 -8.16 -24.93
N GLN A 175 -5.89 -9.33 -25.43
CA GLN A 175 -5.49 -9.89 -26.73
C GLN A 175 -6.59 -9.82 -27.82
N CYS A 176 -7.53 -8.87 -27.74
CA CYS A 176 -8.55 -8.68 -28.79
C CYS A 176 -8.52 -7.25 -29.34
#